data_AF-A0A1S4DDQ7-F1
#
_entry.id   AF-A0A1S4DDQ7-F1
#
_cell.length_a   1.000
_cell.length_b   1.000
_cell.length_c   1.000
_cell.angle_alpha   90.00
_cell.angle_beta   90.00
_cell.angle_gamma   90.00
#
_symmetry.space_group_name_H-M   'P 1'
#
loop_
_entity.id
_entity.type
_entity.pdbx_description
1 polymer ?
#
loop_
_entity_poly.entity_id
_entity_poly.type
_entity_poly.pdbx_seq_one_letter_code
_entity_poly.pdbx_strand_id
1 'polypeptide(L)'
;MAASSPLILHSSASSFYSEFPAHSIRLPAVNAKVLALPNKLTVKASSGIVLVEKSEAEKVNRLKTNYLEKIVPMLKEEFNYTNIHQVPKVEKIVVNCGIGDAAQNSKGLDAAMNDLALITGQRPVKTRAKNAIATFKIREGQPLGIAVTLRGNVCWPFYSAF
;
A
#
# COMPACT_ATOMS: atom_id res chain seq x y z
N MET A 1 -1.17 1.97 -66.97
CA MET A 1 -0.10 2.94 -67.31
C MET A 1 0.61 3.28 -66.00
N ALA A 2 1.69 2.56 -65.69
CA ALA A 2 3.09 3.05 -65.69
C ALA A 2 3.36 4.03 -64.52
N ALA A 3 3.84 3.57 -63.35
CA ALA A 3 5.24 3.30 -62.99
C ALA A 3 6.13 4.55 -62.88
N SER A 4 6.57 4.89 -61.66
CA SER A 4 7.95 5.29 -61.33
C SER A 4 8.12 5.67 -59.86
N SER A 5 8.88 4.85 -59.12
CA SER A 5 9.75 5.30 -58.02
C SER A 5 11.11 5.70 -58.63
N PRO A 6 11.91 6.60 -57.99
CA PRO A 6 12.95 6.16 -57.04
C PRO A 6 13.20 7.14 -55.84
N LEU A 7 13.54 6.64 -54.63
CA LEU A 7 14.85 6.68 -53.89
C LEU A 7 15.43 8.09 -53.60
N ILE A 8 16.12 8.48 -52.50
CA ILE A 8 16.64 7.95 -51.20
C ILE A 8 17.26 9.18 -50.45
N LEU A 9 17.42 9.12 -49.11
CA LEU A 9 18.26 9.96 -48.19
C LEU A 9 17.82 11.42 -47.90
N HIS A 10 17.50 11.84 -46.67
CA HIS A 10 18.41 11.85 -45.51
C HIS A 10 17.73 11.59 -44.16
N SER A 11 18.51 10.93 -43.31
CA SER A 11 18.31 10.64 -41.89
C SER A 11 18.54 11.88 -41.02
N SER A 12 17.67 12.07 -40.02
CA SER A 12 18.04 12.65 -38.72
C SER A 12 16.97 12.30 -37.69
N ALA A 13 17.19 11.20 -36.97
CA ALA A 13 16.42 10.82 -35.79
C ALA A 13 16.65 11.87 -34.68
N SER A 14 15.59 12.54 -34.24
CA SER A 14 15.60 13.44 -33.10
C SER A 14 15.59 12.63 -31.79
N SER A 15 16.78 12.36 -31.25
CA SER A 15 16.98 11.75 -29.94
C SER A 15 16.95 12.82 -28.85
N PHE A 16 15.78 13.08 -28.26
CA PHE A 16 15.68 13.77 -26.96
C PHE A 16 15.72 12.73 -25.84
N TYR A 17 16.93 12.30 -25.48
CA TYR A 17 17.20 11.67 -24.19
C TYR A 17 17.28 12.78 -23.14
N SER A 18 16.47 12.70 -22.09
CA SER A 18 16.61 13.53 -20.91
C SER A 18 17.91 13.17 -20.16
N GLU A 19 18.86 14.08 -20.14
CA GLU A 19 20.06 14.04 -19.30
C GLU A 19 19.65 14.20 -17.83
N PHE A 20 19.86 13.16 -17.02
CA PHE A 20 19.95 13.31 -15.57
C PHE A 20 21.42 13.57 -15.22
N PRO A 21 21.77 14.65 -14.47
CA PRO A 21 23.15 14.89 -14.08
C PRO A 21 23.63 13.80 -13.12
N ALA A 22 24.56 12.97 -13.58
CA ALA A 22 25.26 12.01 -12.74
C ALA A 22 26.25 12.76 -11.82
N HIS A 23 25.89 12.95 -10.56
CA HIS A 23 26.86 13.28 -9.52
C HIS A 23 27.52 11.99 -9.02
N SER A 24 28.76 11.76 -9.46
CA SER A 24 29.60 10.67 -8.96
C SER A 24 30.09 11.00 -7.53
N ILE A 25 29.48 10.39 -6.52
CA ILE A 25 30.07 10.37 -5.18
C ILE A 25 31.21 9.36 -5.21
N ARG A 26 32.46 9.84 -5.15
CA ARG A 26 33.64 9.00 -4.94
C ARG A 26 33.61 8.45 -3.51
N LEU A 27 33.49 7.14 -3.36
CA LEU A 27 33.79 6.45 -2.10
C LEU A 27 35.30 6.52 -1.85
N PRO A 28 35.76 6.92 -0.65
CA PRO A 28 37.18 6.90 -0.32
C PRO A 28 37.67 5.46 -0.17
N ALA A 29 38.76 5.13 -0.85
CA ALA A 29 39.47 3.87 -0.72
C ALA A 29 40.10 3.77 0.69
N VAL A 30 39.63 2.82 1.50
CA VAL A 30 40.29 2.48 2.77
C VAL A 30 41.30 1.37 2.51
N ASN A 31 42.55 1.69 2.83
CA ASN A 31 43.75 0.90 2.56
C ASN A 31 43.80 -0.38 3.41
N ALA A 32 43.82 -1.53 2.74
CA ALA A 32 43.96 -2.84 3.34
C ALA A 32 45.44 -3.18 3.59
N LYS A 33 45.96 -2.81 4.77
CA LYS A 33 47.04 -3.50 5.49
C LYS A 33 47.45 -2.67 6.70
N VAL A 34 47.37 -3.25 7.89
CA VAL A 34 48.41 -3.10 8.93
C VAL A 34 48.15 -4.12 10.05
N LEU A 35 49.14 -5.03 10.15
CA LEU A 35 49.69 -5.68 11.34
C LEU A 35 48.86 -6.71 12.12
N ALA A 36 49.29 -7.95 11.93
CA ALA A 36 49.11 -9.08 12.83
C ALA A 36 49.80 -8.85 14.19
N LEU A 37 49.13 -9.29 15.27
CA LEU A 37 49.77 -9.71 16.51
C LEU A 37 49.13 -11.05 16.95
N PRO A 38 49.93 -12.11 17.18
CA PRO A 38 49.45 -13.34 17.78
C PRO A 38 49.55 -13.19 19.30
N ASN A 39 48.43 -13.32 20.02
CA ASN A 39 48.36 -14.10 21.25
C ASN A 39 46.95 -14.08 21.87
N LYS A 40 46.45 -15.31 21.96
CA LYS A 40 45.38 -15.86 22.79
C LYS A 40 45.07 -15.05 24.06
N LEU A 41 43.90 -14.42 24.11
CA LEU A 41 43.20 -14.13 25.36
C LEU A 41 41.76 -14.64 25.25
N THR A 42 41.50 -15.70 26.01
CA THR A 42 40.22 -16.34 26.20
C THR A 42 39.27 -15.38 26.91
N VAL A 43 38.19 -14.96 26.25
CA VAL A 43 37.00 -14.43 26.91
C VAL A 43 35.77 -15.14 26.35
N LYS A 44 35.22 -16.05 27.16
CA LYS A 44 33.86 -16.55 27.00
C LYS A 44 32.91 -15.39 27.30
N ALA A 45 32.24 -14.88 26.28
CA ALA A 45 31.06 -14.04 26.41
C ALA A 45 30.08 -14.42 25.30
N SER A 46 29.14 -15.26 25.68
CA SER A 46 27.91 -15.58 25.00
C SER A 46 26.99 -14.36 24.98
N SER A 47 26.83 -13.73 23.83
CA SER A 47 25.73 -12.81 23.50
C SER A 47 25.99 -12.31 22.08
N GLY A 48 25.57 -13.06 21.07
CA GLY A 48 24.23 -12.84 20.57
C GLY A 48 24.27 -11.69 19.58
N ILE A 49 24.71 -11.97 18.35
CA ILE A 49 24.24 -11.20 17.19
C ILE A 49 22.73 -11.42 17.20
N VAL A 50 22.01 -10.44 17.71
CA VAL A 50 20.56 -10.39 17.68
C VAL A 50 20.20 -10.27 16.21
N LEU A 51 19.91 -11.42 15.60
CA LEU A 51 19.13 -11.50 14.38
C LEU A 51 17.87 -10.68 14.64
N VAL A 52 17.79 -9.52 14.00
CA VAL A 52 16.60 -8.67 13.97
C VAL A 52 15.40 -9.59 13.78
N GLU A 53 14.50 -9.55 14.74
CA GLU A 53 13.46 -10.54 14.85
C GLU A 53 12.63 -10.58 13.56
N LYS A 54 12.56 -11.76 12.97
CA LYS A 54 11.67 -12.09 11.85
C LYS A 54 10.20 -11.73 12.12
N SER A 55 9.86 -11.46 13.39
CA SER A 55 8.56 -11.07 13.91
C SER A 55 8.11 -9.66 13.50
N GLU A 56 9.02 -8.70 13.31
CA GLU A 56 8.65 -7.28 13.12
C GLU A 56 8.40 -6.92 11.66
N ALA A 57 9.20 -7.47 10.74
CA ALA A 57 9.07 -7.19 9.30
C ALA A 57 7.90 -7.94 8.64
N GLU A 58 7.45 -9.07 9.19
CA GLU A 58 6.32 -9.86 8.67
C GLU A 58 4.93 -9.38 9.15
N LYS A 59 4.89 -8.36 10.01
CA LYS A 59 3.65 -7.93 10.69
C LYS A 59 2.57 -7.46 9.70
N VAL A 60 2.95 -6.80 8.60
CA VAL A 60 2.03 -6.22 7.60
C VAL A 60 1.26 -7.30 6.81
N ASN A 61 1.78 -8.53 6.73
CA ASN A 61 1.21 -9.58 5.90
C ASN A 61 0.75 -10.81 6.70
N ARG A 62 0.87 -10.80 8.03
CA ARG A 62 0.57 -11.94 8.91
C ARG A 62 -0.82 -12.54 8.69
N LEU A 63 -1.86 -11.70 8.51
CA LEU A 63 -3.22 -12.20 8.30
C LEU A 63 -3.42 -12.77 6.90
N LYS A 64 -2.79 -12.16 5.89
CA LYS A 64 -2.88 -12.63 4.51
C LYS A 64 -2.15 -13.97 4.34
N THR A 65 -0.97 -14.14 4.93
CA THR A 65 -0.22 -15.40 4.89
C THR A 65 -0.94 -16.49 5.67
N ASN A 66 -1.43 -16.20 6.88
CA ASN A 66 -2.22 -17.13 7.67
C ASN A 66 -3.49 -17.59 6.92
N TYR A 67 -4.19 -16.65 6.28
CA TYR A 67 -5.36 -16.97 5.46
C TYR A 67 -5.02 -17.98 4.36
N LEU A 68 -3.95 -17.74 3.59
CA LEU A 68 -3.56 -18.61 2.48
C LEU A 68 -3.03 -19.97 2.93
N GLU A 69 -2.22 -20.01 3.99
CA GLU A 69 -1.50 -21.22 4.42
C GLU A 69 -2.34 -22.12 5.33
N LYS A 70 -3.21 -21.55 6.16
CA LYS A 70 -3.93 -22.29 7.22
C LYS A 70 -5.44 -22.30 7.01
N ILE A 71 -6.04 -21.14 6.75
CA ILE A 71 -7.51 -21.01 6.71
C ILE A 71 -8.07 -21.62 5.42
N VAL A 72 -7.46 -21.35 4.27
CA VAL A 72 -7.89 -21.89 2.97
C VAL A 72 -7.95 -23.43 2.95
N PRO A 73 -6.90 -24.19 3.37
CA PRO A 73 -6.98 -25.65 3.39
C PRO A 73 -8.01 -26.16 4.40
N MET A 74 -8.08 -25.56 5.59
CA MET A 74 -9.06 -25.92 6.62
C MET A 74 -10.50 -25.78 6.10
N LEU A 75 -10.84 -24.65 5.48
CA LEU A 75 -12.16 -24.42 4.90
C LEU A 75 -12.46 -25.37 3.72
N LYS A 76 -11.43 -25.77 2.97
CA LYS A 76 -11.61 -26.72 1.87
C LYS A 76 -11.99 -28.11 2.38
N GLU A 77 -11.36 -28.55 3.47
CA GLU A 77 -11.63 -29.83 4.13
C GLU A 77 -13.00 -29.83 4.83
N GLU A 78 -13.30 -28.79 5.60
CA GLU A 78 -14.57 -28.68 6.35
C GLU A 78 -15.80 -28.65 5.43
N PHE A 79 -15.74 -27.88 4.33
CA PHE A 79 -16.87 -27.66 3.44
C PHE A 79 -16.80 -28.46 2.14
N ASN A 80 -15.77 -29.30 1.98
CA ASN A 80 -15.55 -30.18 0.81
C ASN A 80 -15.66 -29.46 -0.54
N TYR A 81 -15.04 -28.28 -0.66
CA TYR A 81 -15.04 -27.52 -1.91
C TYR A 81 -14.29 -28.27 -3.03
N THR A 82 -14.95 -28.46 -4.17
CA THR A 82 -14.36 -29.11 -5.35
C THR A 82 -13.34 -28.22 -6.05
N ASN A 83 -13.51 -26.90 -5.97
CA ASN A 83 -12.64 -25.91 -6.61
C ASN A 83 -12.07 -24.94 -5.56
N ILE A 84 -10.76 -24.69 -5.64
CA ILE A 84 -10.03 -23.75 -4.76
C ILE A 84 -10.61 -22.33 -4.85
N HIS A 85 -11.17 -21.95 -6.00
CA HIS A 85 -11.78 -20.64 -6.20
C HIS A 85 -13.14 -20.45 -5.50
N GLN A 86 -13.75 -21.52 -4.97
CA GLN A 86 -15.00 -21.44 -4.18
C GLN A 86 -14.75 -20.97 -2.75
N VAL A 87 -13.50 -21.03 -2.27
CA VAL A 87 -13.16 -20.62 -0.90
C VAL A 87 -13.45 -19.12 -0.73
N PRO A 88 -14.22 -18.72 0.32
CA PRO A 88 -14.64 -17.34 0.52
C PRO A 88 -13.46 -16.43 0.83
N LYS A 89 -13.43 -15.26 0.18
CA LYS A 89 -12.36 -14.25 0.29
C LYS A 89 -12.92 -12.91 0.73
N VAL A 90 -12.13 -12.15 1.49
CA VAL A 90 -12.43 -10.75 1.79
C VAL A 90 -12.13 -9.89 0.57
N GLU A 91 -13.16 -9.35 -0.08
CA GLU A 91 -12.99 -8.53 -1.30
C GLU A 91 -12.68 -7.06 -0.97
N LYS A 92 -13.39 -6.49 0.00
CA LYS A 92 -13.27 -5.09 0.40
C LYS A 92 -13.75 -4.86 1.83
N ILE A 93 -13.17 -3.86 2.48
CA ILE A 93 -13.69 -3.28 3.73
C ILE A 93 -14.09 -1.84 3.42
N VAL A 94 -15.35 -1.49 3.71
CA VAL A 94 -15.86 -0.12 3.54
C VAL A 94 -16.01 0.50 4.91
N VAL A 95 -15.27 1.57 5.15
CA VAL A 95 -15.40 2.37 6.38
C VAL A 95 -16.23 3.58 6.00
N ASN A 96 -17.38 3.75 6.67
CA ASN A 96 -18.31 4.84 6.45
C ASN A 96 -18.50 5.61 7.75
N CYS A 97 -18.33 6.92 7.70
CA CYS A 97 -18.59 7.84 8.80
C CYS A 97 -19.71 8.80 8.38
N GLY A 98 -20.84 8.71 9.08
CA GLY A 98 -21.93 9.66 8.96
C GLY A 98 -21.76 10.77 9.99
N ILE A 99 -21.70 12.02 9.55
CA ILE A 99 -21.64 13.18 10.44
C ILE A 99 -22.99 13.89 10.31
N GLY A 100 -23.86 13.76 11.31
CA GLY A 100 -25.24 14.30 11.27
C GLY A 100 -25.29 15.81 11.02
N ASP A 101 -24.29 16.54 11.49
CA ASP A 101 -24.20 18.01 11.36
C ASP A 101 -23.37 18.47 10.14
N ALA A 102 -22.96 17.55 9.26
CA ALA A 102 -22.10 17.86 8.10
C ALA A 102 -22.70 18.88 7.14
N ALA A 103 -24.04 18.91 7.03
CA ALA A 103 -24.74 19.85 6.16
C ALA A 103 -24.58 21.31 6.62
N GLN A 104 -24.39 21.53 7.93
CA GLN A 104 -24.23 22.86 8.53
C GLN A 104 -22.75 23.21 8.74
N ASN A 105 -21.93 22.22 9.14
CA ASN A 105 -20.55 22.42 9.57
C ASN A 105 -19.56 21.72 8.64
N SER A 106 -19.12 22.41 7.59
CA SER A 106 -18.12 21.88 6.64
C SER A 106 -16.77 21.58 7.29
N LYS A 107 -16.36 22.37 8.30
CA LYS A 107 -15.09 22.19 9.01
C LYS A 107 -14.99 20.86 9.76
N GLY A 108 -16.09 20.40 10.36
CA GLY A 108 -16.13 19.11 11.07
C GLY A 108 -15.96 17.94 10.11
N LEU A 109 -16.52 18.06 8.90
CA LEU A 109 -16.33 17.08 7.84
C LEU A 109 -14.87 17.05 7.37
N ASP A 110 -14.23 18.20 7.18
CA ASP A 110 -12.82 18.23 6.76
C ASP A 110 -11.87 17.66 7.85
N ALA A 111 -12.17 17.89 9.13
CA ALA A 111 -11.44 17.28 10.24
C ALA A 111 -11.58 15.74 10.23
N ALA A 112 -12.81 15.23 10.15
CA ALA A 112 -13.06 13.79 10.08
C ALA A 112 -12.43 13.13 8.85
N MET A 113 -12.30 13.87 7.73
CA MET A 113 -11.57 13.39 6.55
C MET A 113 -10.09 13.19 6.83
N ASN A 114 -9.46 14.09 7.57
CA ASN A 114 -8.05 13.99 7.91
C ASN A 114 -7.81 12.82 8.88
N ASP A 115 -8.67 12.66 9.87
CA ASP A 115 -8.57 11.56 10.83
C ASP A 115 -8.71 10.20 10.15
N LEU A 116 -9.74 10.03 9.29
CA LEU A 116 -9.90 8.81 8.51
C LEU A 116 -8.74 8.58 7.53
N ALA A 117 -8.16 9.63 6.97
CA ALA A 117 -6.98 9.51 6.11
C ALA A 117 -5.77 9.00 6.89
N LEU A 118 -5.58 9.46 8.13
CA LEU A 118 -4.50 8.99 9.01
C LEU A 118 -4.69 7.53 9.44
N ILE A 119 -5.92 7.15 9.79
CA ILE A 119 -6.23 5.77 10.22
C ILE A 119 -6.09 4.79 9.06
N THR A 120 -6.64 5.13 7.88
CA THR A 120 -6.73 4.19 6.76
C THR A 120 -5.58 4.30 5.76
N GLY A 121 -4.75 5.35 5.86
CA GLY A 121 -3.69 5.65 4.90
C GLY A 121 -4.20 6.05 3.50
N GLN A 122 -5.53 6.24 3.33
CA GLN A 122 -6.16 6.56 2.06
C GLN A 122 -7.08 7.77 2.22
N ARG A 123 -7.00 8.72 1.28
CA ARG A 123 -7.89 9.88 1.28
C ARG A 123 -9.36 9.44 1.10
N PRO A 124 -10.25 9.76 2.06
CA PRO A 124 -11.65 9.39 1.95
C PRO A 124 -12.45 10.21 0.93
N VAL A 125 -13.61 9.71 0.53
CA VAL A 125 -14.54 10.36 -0.42
C VAL A 125 -15.72 10.96 0.31
N LYS A 126 -16.07 12.22 0.02
CA LYS A 126 -17.27 12.88 0.55
C LYS A 126 -18.53 12.29 -0.10
N THR A 127 -19.42 11.73 0.71
CA THR A 127 -20.72 11.20 0.25
C THR A 127 -21.77 12.30 0.24
N ARG A 128 -22.53 12.38 -0.86
CA ARG A 128 -23.57 13.38 -1.06
C ARG A 128 -24.96 12.76 -0.92
N ALA A 129 -25.91 13.56 -0.42
CA ALA A 129 -27.32 13.18 -0.34
C ALA A 129 -27.89 12.93 -1.74
N LYS A 130 -28.56 11.78 -1.92
CA LYS A 130 -29.28 11.46 -3.17
C LYS A 130 -30.68 12.07 -3.20
N ASN A 131 -31.35 12.13 -2.04
CA ASN A 131 -32.73 12.58 -1.90
C ASN A 131 -32.81 13.72 -0.87
N ALA A 132 -33.76 14.64 -1.05
CA ALA A 132 -34.10 15.64 -0.03
C ALA A 132 -35.04 15.05 1.03
N ILE A 133 -34.71 15.22 2.31
CA ILE A 133 -35.52 14.73 3.43
C ILE A 133 -35.71 15.88 4.42
N ALA A 134 -36.96 16.37 4.52
CA ALA A 134 -37.30 17.53 5.33
C ALA A 134 -37.04 17.33 6.84
N THR A 135 -37.29 16.12 7.36
CA THR A 135 -37.08 15.78 8.78
C THR A 135 -35.64 16.02 9.25
N PHE A 136 -34.67 15.72 8.38
CA PHE A 136 -33.25 15.90 8.66
C PHE A 136 -32.70 17.23 8.14
N LYS A 137 -33.56 18.07 7.55
CA LYS A 137 -33.19 19.35 6.93
C LYS A 137 -32.12 19.20 5.83
N ILE A 138 -32.13 18.06 5.12
CA ILE A 138 -31.15 17.73 4.09
C ILE A 138 -31.73 18.05 2.71
N ARG A 139 -30.91 18.69 1.86
CA ARG A 139 -31.19 18.94 0.44
C ARG A 139 -30.33 18.02 -0.44
N GLU A 140 -30.81 17.74 -1.65
CA GLU A 140 -30.07 16.92 -2.63
C GLU A 140 -28.70 17.51 -2.95
N GLY A 141 -27.71 16.64 -3.10
CA GLY A 141 -26.33 17.03 -3.42
C GLY A 141 -25.50 17.58 -2.25
N GLN A 142 -26.10 17.79 -1.07
CA GLN A 142 -25.38 18.21 0.13
C GLN A 142 -24.43 17.12 0.65
N PRO A 143 -23.22 17.47 1.10
CA PRO A 143 -22.31 16.51 1.72
C PRO A 143 -22.85 16.09 3.10
N LEU A 144 -22.94 14.78 3.34
CA LEU A 144 -23.48 14.21 4.58
C LEU A 144 -22.44 13.43 5.38
N GLY A 145 -21.50 12.80 4.68
CA GLY A 145 -20.56 11.92 5.33
C GLY A 145 -19.35 11.66 4.46
N ILE A 146 -18.58 10.68 4.90
CA ILE A 146 -17.31 10.33 4.33
C ILE A 146 -17.22 8.81 4.29
N ALA A 147 -16.79 8.27 3.16
CA ALA A 147 -16.55 6.84 3.03
C ALA A 147 -15.19 6.57 2.39
N VAL A 148 -14.56 5.48 2.80
CA VAL A 148 -13.35 4.95 2.16
C VAL A 148 -13.53 3.45 1.93
N THR A 149 -13.07 2.97 0.78
CA THR A 149 -13.14 1.56 0.40
C THR A 149 -11.73 1.02 0.30
N LEU A 150 -11.37 0.15 1.22
CA LEU A 150 -10.08 -0.52 1.28
C LEU A 150 -10.18 -1.86 0.55
N ARG A 151 -9.24 -2.10 -0.37
CA ARG A 151 -9.15 -3.32 -1.18
C ARG A 151 -7.72 -3.82 -1.23
N GLY A 152 -7.56 -5.10 -1.57
CA GLY A 152 -6.26 -5.71 -1.81
C GLY A 152 -5.33 -5.63 -0.59
N ASN A 153 -4.11 -5.14 -0.79
CA ASN A 153 -3.08 -5.14 0.24
C ASN A 153 -3.33 -4.14 1.38
N VAL A 154 -4.11 -3.08 1.17
CA VAL A 154 -4.42 -2.08 2.22
C VAL A 154 -5.49 -2.60 3.19
N CYS A 155 -6.31 -3.55 2.73
CA CYS A 155 -7.37 -4.18 3.53
C CYS A 155 -6.82 -4.97 4.73
N TRP A 156 -5.73 -5.73 4.53
CA TRP A 156 -5.19 -6.64 5.56
C TRP A 156 -4.56 -5.92 6.76
N PRO A 157 -3.72 -4.88 6.57
CA PRO A 157 -3.19 -4.10 7.69
C PRO A 157 -4.30 -3.41 8.49
N PHE A 158 -5.29 -2.84 7.81
CA PHE A 158 -6.45 -2.22 8.46
C PHE A 158 -7.25 -3.23 9.29
N TYR A 159 -7.51 -4.42 8.74
CA TYR A 159 -8.20 -5.50 9.45
C TYR A 159 -7.40 -6.04 10.64
N SER A 160 -6.06 -5.99 10.59
CA SER A 160 -5.20 -6.42 11.71
C SER A 160 -5.04 -5.39 12.82
N ALA A 161 -5.33 -4.11 12.53
CA ALA A 161 -5.18 -3.01 13.47
C ALA A 161 -6.42 -2.80 14.36
N PHE A 162 -7.53 -3.44 14.02
CA PHE A 162 -8.78 -3.48 14.78
C PHE A 162 -8.98 -4.85 15.42
#